data_AF-A0AA39TGZ9-F1
#
_entry.id   AF-A0AA39TGZ9-F1
#
_cell.length_a   1.000
_cell.length_b   1.000
_cell.length_c   1.000
_cell.angle_alpha   90.00
_cell.angle_beta   90.00
_cell.angle_gamma   90.00
#
_symmetry.space_group_name_H-M   'P 1'
#
loop_
_entity.id
_entity.type
_entity.pdbx_description
1 polymer ?
#
loop_
_entity_poly.entity_id
_entity_poly.type
_entity_poly.pdbx_seq_one_letter_code
_entity_poly.pdbx_strand_id
1 'polypeptide(L)'
;MHGRFNTTTRRLSARSSNSAKDEDSVHFGACFEVGGDGREALEGWHEKLAEDLNPGSVILSSDGTITLTVLACDKELGLVRCCCENSAVLGERKDVNLTGVIVDLPTSTEKDKEDILQWGVPNKIDMIALSFVRKGSDLVEVRKLLGKHAKTILLMSKVENQEGYKRPIYKESQW
;
A
#
# COMPACT_ATOMS: atom_id res chain seq x y z
N MET A 1 22.05 -22.09 -1.86
CA MET A 1 20.92 -21.52 -2.61
C MET A 1 20.47 -20.29 -1.85
N HIS A 2 20.77 -19.08 -2.34
CA HIS A 2 20.34 -17.84 -1.68
C HIS A 2 18.94 -17.47 -2.20
N GLY A 3 17.90 -17.90 -1.48
CA GLY A 3 16.52 -17.51 -1.77
C GLY A 3 16.30 -16.06 -1.35
N ARG A 4 16.16 -15.14 -2.31
CA ARG A 4 15.64 -13.80 -2.03
C ARG A 4 14.13 -13.91 -1.85
N PHE A 5 13.66 -13.74 -0.62
CA PHE A 5 12.24 -13.71 -0.32
C PHE A 5 11.72 -12.28 -0.41
N ASN A 6 10.85 -12.04 -1.40
CA ASN A 6 10.20 -10.75 -1.61
C ASN A 6 8.84 -10.85 -0.91
N THR A 7 8.72 -10.34 0.33
CA THR A 7 7.40 -10.23 0.98
C THR A 7 6.53 -9.30 0.14
N THR A 8 5.31 -9.75 -0.14
CA THR A 8 4.40 -9.17 -1.11
C THR A 8 4.24 -7.67 -0.88
N THR A 9 4.50 -6.90 -1.93
CA THR A 9 4.36 -5.44 -1.98
C THR A 9 2.97 -5.05 -1.49
N ARG A 10 2.85 -4.13 -0.51
CA ARG A 10 1.56 -3.48 -0.22
C ARG A 10 1.21 -2.59 -1.40
N ARG A 11 0.40 -3.14 -2.28
CA ARG A 11 -0.21 -2.45 -3.39
C ARG A 11 -1.67 -2.35 -3.05
N LEU A 12 -2.16 -1.13 -2.81
CA LEU A 12 -3.60 -0.89 -2.83
C LEU A 12 -4.02 -1.13 -4.28
N SER A 13 -4.73 -2.22 -4.55
CA SER A 13 -5.11 -2.57 -5.92
C SER A 13 -6.52 -2.08 -6.19
N ALA A 14 -6.67 -1.13 -7.11
CA ALA A 14 -7.95 -0.65 -7.59
C ALA A 14 -8.51 -1.58 -8.69
N ARG A 15 -9.82 -1.90 -8.67
CA ARG A 15 -10.52 -2.62 -9.74
C ARG A 15 -11.78 -1.87 -10.16
N SER A 16 -12.01 -1.62 -11.44
CA SER A 16 -13.29 -1.03 -11.88
C SER A 16 -14.46 -2.00 -11.66
N SER A 17 -15.57 -1.45 -11.18
CA SER A 17 -16.84 -2.16 -10.90
C SER A 17 -17.64 -2.53 -12.17
N ASN A 18 -17.23 -2.06 -13.34
CA ASN A 18 -17.80 -2.50 -14.60
C ASN A 18 -17.10 -3.77 -15.09
N SER A 19 -17.79 -4.55 -15.92
CA SER A 19 -17.18 -5.51 -16.85
C SER A 19 -16.30 -4.78 -17.87
N ALA A 20 -15.30 -4.05 -17.39
CA ALA A 20 -14.36 -3.25 -18.12
C ALA A 20 -13.47 -4.21 -18.89
N LYS A 21 -13.66 -4.25 -20.21
CA LYS A 21 -12.76 -4.96 -21.11
C LYS A 21 -11.43 -4.20 -21.09
N ASP A 22 -10.42 -4.65 -20.34
CA ASP A 22 -8.97 -4.31 -20.39
C ASP A 22 -8.47 -2.87 -20.71
N GLU A 23 -9.34 -1.88 -20.93
CA GLU A 23 -9.03 -0.63 -21.65
C GLU A 23 -9.97 0.52 -21.26
N ASP A 24 -10.44 0.61 -20.02
CA ASP A 24 -11.17 1.81 -19.58
C ASP A 24 -10.18 2.99 -19.54
N SER A 25 -10.24 3.83 -20.58
CA SER A 25 -9.46 5.06 -20.67
C SER A 25 -10.08 6.14 -19.80
N VAL A 26 -9.32 6.63 -18.82
CA VAL A 26 -9.66 7.84 -18.07
C VAL A 26 -9.02 9.01 -18.80
N HIS A 27 -9.84 9.97 -19.20
CA HIS A 27 -9.38 11.17 -19.88
C HIS A 27 -9.02 12.27 -18.87
N PHE A 28 -8.08 13.14 -19.28
CA PHE A 28 -7.78 14.38 -18.57
C PHE A 28 -9.06 15.16 -18.22
N GLY A 29 -9.21 15.56 -16.96
CA GLY A 29 -10.36 16.31 -16.47
C GLY A 29 -11.59 15.47 -16.11
N ALA A 30 -11.57 14.16 -16.32
CA ALA A 30 -12.65 13.28 -15.88
C ALA A 30 -12.68 13.21 -14.35
N CYS A 31 -13.84 13.54 -13.77
CA CYS A 31 -14.08 13.42 -12.34
C CYS A 31 -14.94 12.19 -12.06
N PHE A 32 -14.55 11.39 -11.07
CA PHE A 32 -15.26 10.17 -10.66
C PHE A 32 -15.19 9.99 -9.14
N GLU A 33 -16.06 9.16 -8.61
CA GLU A 33 -16.09 8.80 -7.19
C GLU A 33 -15.40 7.45 -6.96
N VAL A 34 -14.59 7.36 -5.91
CA VAL A 34 -13.81 6.18 -5.53
C VAL A 34 -14.15 5.81 -4.09
N GLY A 35 -14.48 4.55 -3.83
CA GLY A 35 -14.89 4.05 -2.51
C GLY A 35 -16.37 3.66 -2.45
N GLY A 36 -16.85 3.18 -1.31
CA GLY A 36 -18.23 2.71 -1.11
C GLY A 36 -18.57 1.36 -1.77
N ASP A 37 -19.81 0.87 -1.58
CA ASP A 37 -20.33 -0.38 -2.15
C ASP A 37 -21.01 -0.21 -3.53
N GLY A 38 -20.87 0.98 -4.13
CA GLY A 38 -21.62 1.44 -5.30
C GLY A 38 -20.91 1.34 -6.65
N ARG A 39 -21.70 1.47 -7.73
CA ARG A 39 -21.42 1.03 -9.13
C ARG A 39 -20.30 1.75 -9.91
N GLU A 40 -19.61 2.72 -9.34
CA GLU A 40 -18.40 3.34 -9.93
C GLU A 40 -17.18 3.27 -8.99
N ALA A 41 -17.33 2.57 -7.85
CA ALA A 41 -16.26 2.35 -6.91
C ALA A 41 -15.18 1.49 -7.54
N LEU A 42 -13.94 2.00 -7.54
CA LEU A 42 -12.81 1.12 -7.73
C LEU A 42 -12.73 0.19 -6.49
N GLU A 43 -13.02 -1.10 -6.64
CA GLU A 43 -12.94 -2.10 -5.56
C GLU A 43 -11.46 -2.28 -5.12
N GLY A 44 -11.21 -2.48 -3.83
CA GLY A 44 -9.86 -2.83 -3.30
C GLY A 44 -9.03 -1.67 -2.74
N TRP A 45 -9.65 -0.51 -2.52
CA TRP A 45 -9.03 0.61 -1.80
C TRP A 45 -9.18 0.44 -0.29
N HIS A 46 -8.32 1.12 0.46
CA HIS A 46 -8.32 1.12 1.92
C HIS A 46 -9.71 1.54 2.47
N GLU A 47 -10.28 0.79 3.41
CA GLU A 47 -11.62 1.06 3.98
C GLU A 47 -11.75 2.48 4.56
N LYS A 48 -10.64 3.07 5.03
CA LYS A 48 -10.61 4.43 5.61
C LYS A 48 -10.08 5.49 4.64
N LEU A 49 -10.13 5.25 3.34
CA LEU A 49 -9.60 6.18 2.33
C LEU A 49 -10.19 7.60 2.47
N ALA A 50 -11.50 7.71 2.72
CA ALA A 50 -12.17 8.99 2.92
C ALA A 50 -11.81 9.68 4.26
N GLU A 51 -11.32 8.93 5.24
CA GLU A 51 -10.83 9.48 6.51
C GLU A 51 -9.40 10.02 6.37
N ASP A 52 -8.57 9.31 5.59
CA ASP A 52 -7.14 9.60 5.41
C ASP A 52 -6.88 10.75 4.42
N LEU A 53 -7.81 11.01 3.50
CA LEU A 53 -7.67 12.03 2.46
C LEU A 53 -8.38 13.33 2.80
N ASN A 54 -7.81 14.43 2.30
CA ASN A 54 -8.41 15.75 2.31
C ASN A 54 -8.56 16.28 0.88
N PRO A 55 -9.51 17.19 0.60
CA PRO A 55 -9.52 17.96 -0.64
C PRO A 55 -8.14 18.55 -0.96
N GLY A 56 -7.68 18.38 -2.19
CA GLY A 56 -6.34 18.75 -2.65
C GLY A 56 -5.26 17.66 -2.45
N SER A 57 -5.59 16.52 -1.82
CA SER A 57 -4.66 15.39 -1.74
C SER A 57 -4.39 14.81 -3.13
N VAL A 58 -3.18 14.28 -3.33
CA VAL A 58 -2.76 13.68 -4.60
C VAL A 58 -2.63 12.17 -4.45
N ILE A 59 -3.34 11.46 -5.30
CA ILE A 59 -3.33 10.02 -5.41
C ILE A 59 -2.59 9.65 -6.70
N LEU A 60 -1.61 8.76 -6.59
CA LEU A 60 -0.86 8.23 -7.72
C LEU A 60 -1.29 6.77 -7.95
N SER A 61 -1.62 6.42 -9.18
CA SER A 61 -1.96 5.06 -9.58
C SER A 61 -1.08 4.59 -10.73
N SER A 62 -0.88 3.28 -10.84
CA SER A 62 -0.07 2.63 -11.88
C SER A 62 1.36 3.18 -11.95
N ASP A 63 2.10 3.05 -10.85
CA ASP A 63 3.49 3.53 -10.72
C ASP A 63 3.66 5.04 -10.97
N GLY A 64 2.61 5.82 -10.71
CA GLY A 64 2.59 7.28 -10.93
C GLY A 64 2.24 7.69 -12.35
N THR A 65 1.87 6.73 -13.21
CA THR A 65 1.39 7.03 -14.57
C THR A 65 0.05 7.74 -14.54
N ILE A 66 -0.76 7.53 -13.50
CA ILE A 66 -2.07 8.16 -13.32
C ILE A 66 -2.01 9.04 -12.08
N THR A 67 -2.40 10.31 -12.22
CA THR A 67 -2.46 11.27 -11.13
C THR A 67 -3.90 11.70 -10.92
N LEU A 68 -4.41 11.53 -9.70
CA LEU A 68 -5.74 11.96 -9.31
C LEU A 68 -5.65 13.02 -8.22
N THR A 69 -6.36 14.12 -8.39
CA THR A 69 -6.53 15.15 -7.36
C THR A 69 -7.85 14.94 -6.64
N VAL A 70 -7.81 14.84 -5.32
CA VAL A 70 -9.02 14.72 -4.49
C VAL A 70 -9.77 16.05 -4.51
N LEU A 71 -11.04 16.02 -4.89
CA LEU A 71 -11.93 17.18 -4.89
C LEU A 71 -12.76 17.25 -3.60
N ALA A 72 -13.27 16.11 -3.13
CA ALA A 72 -14.10 16.01 -1.94
C ALA A 72 -14.01 14.61 -1.31
N CYS A 73 -14.25 14.53 0.00
CA CYS A 73 -14.34 13.28 0.75
C CYS A 73 -15.68 13.23 1.49
N ASP A 74 -16.47 12.21 1.24
CA ASP A 74 -17.66 11.86 2.01
C ASP A 74 -17.29 10.73 3.00
N LYS A 75 -17.19 11.08 4.27
CA LYS A 75 -16.78 10.13 5.32
C LYS A 75 -17.92 9.22 5.78
N GLU A 76 -19.17 9.65 5.59
CA GLU A 76 -20.33 8.83 5.98
C GLU A 76 -20.53 7.69 4.99
N LEU A 77 -20.33 7.97 3.69
CA LEU A 77 -20.44 6.99 2.62
C LEU A 77 -19.12 6.30 2.28
N GLY A 78 -17.99 6.79 2.82
CA GLY A 78 -16.66 6.29 2.48
C GLY A 78 -16.25 6.58 1.04
N LEU A 79 -16.80 7.63 0.43
CA LEU A 79 -16.57 8.02 -0.96
C LEU A 79 -15.55 9.16 -1.07
N VAL A 80 -14.73 9.11 -2.10
CA VAL A 80 -13.76 10.16 -2.43
C VAL A 80 -13.94 10.56 -3.88
N ARG A 81 -14.35 11.81 -4.11
CA ARG A 81 -14.45 12.36 -5.46
C ARG A 81 -13.09 12.86 -5.90
N CYS A 82 -12.62 12.37 -7.03
CA CYS A 82 -11.32 12.71 -7.60
C CYS A 82 -11.45 13.24 -9.03
N CYS A 83 -10.49 14.04 -9.47
CA CYS A 83 -10.29 14.45 -10.86
C CYS A 83 -9.00 13.82 -11.39
N CYS A 84 -9.04 13.25 -12.59
CA CYS A 84 -7.85 12.76 -13.27
C CYS A 84 -7.09 13.91 -13.93
N GLU A 85 -5.83 14.09 -13.55
CA GLU A 85 -4.95 15.15 -14.05
C GLU A 85 -4.23 14.77 -15.34
N ASN A 86 -4.43 13.56 -15.86
CA ASN A 86 -3.81 13.10 -17.10
C ASN A 86 -4.66 12.04 -17.80
N SER A 87 -4.52 11.94 -19.13
CA SER A 87 -5.16 10.87 -19.88
C SER A 87 -4.37 9.57 -19.73
N ALA A 88 -4.99 8.52 -19.21
CA ALA A 88 -4.34 7.22 -19.01
C ALA A 88 -5.36 6.08 -18.98
N VAL A 89 -4.90 4.88 -19.33
CA VAL A 89 -5.73 3.67 -19.27
C VAL A 89 -5.62 3.07 -17.86
N LEU A 90 -6.76 2.94 -17.17
CA LEU A 90 -6.84 2.16 -15.95
C LEU A 90 -6.99 0.68 -16.32
N GLY A 91 -5.90 -0.08 -16.22
CA GLY A 91 -5.98 -1.54 -16.28
C GLY A 91 -6.51 -2.15 -14.96
N GLU A 92 -6.74 -3.46 -14.94
CA GLU A 92 -7.14 -4.15 -13.71
C GLU A 92 -6.03 -4.19 -12.66
N ARG A 93 -6.41 -4.07 -11.37
CA ARG A 93 -5.54 -4.20 -10.19
C ARG A 93 -4.29 -3.33 -10.27
N LYS A 94 -4.48 -2.01 -10.30
CA LYS A 94 -3.36 -1.06 -10.26
C LYS A 94 -3.05 -0.62 -8.84
N ASP A 95 -1.76 -0.58 -8.55
CA ASP A 95 -1.20 -0.08 -7.31
C ASP A 95 -1.54 1.40 -7.14
N VAL A 96 -1.91 1.75 -5.92
CA VAL A 96 -2.19 3.12 -5.52
C VAL A 96 -1.19 3.54 -4.44
N ASN A 97 -0.68 4.76 -4.59
CA ASN A 97 0.13 5.45 -3.62
C ASN A 97 -0.51 6.80 -3.24
N LEU A 98 -0.64 7.07 -1.94
CA LEU A 98 -1.22 8.30 -1.41
C LEU A 98 -0.10 9.27 -1.02
N THR A 99 0.06 10.36 -1.79
CA THR A 99 1.22 11.26 -1.60
C THR A 99 0.98 12.17 -0.40
N GLY A 100 1.89 12.12 0.58
CA GLY A 100 1.83 12.99 1.77
C GLY A 100 0.82 12.56 2.83
N VAL A 101 0.16 11.42 2.63
CA VAL A 101 -0.85 10.87 3.53
C VAL A 101 -0.23 9.77 4.38
N ILE A 102 -0.46 9.80 5.69
CA ILE A 102 -0.06 8.73 6.60
C ILE A 102 -1.20 7.74 6.68
N VAL A 103 -0.99 6.52 6.19
CA VAL A 103 -2.00 5.46 6.21
C VAL A 103 -1.70 4.52 7.38
N ASP A 104 -2.67 4.31 8.27
CA ASP A 104 -2.53 3.42 9.42
C ASP A 104 -2.90 1.97 9.07
N LEU A 105 -2.07 1.37 8.23
CA LEU A 105 -2.12 -0.05 7.92
C LEU A 105 -1.17 -0.86 8.83
N PRO A 106 -1.44 -2.14 9.16
CA PRO A 106 -0.47 -2.97 9.88
C PRO A 106 0.84 -3.11 9.07
N THR A 107 1.96 -3.47 9.69
CA THR A 107 3.22 -3.65 8.92
C THR A 107 3.19 -4.89 8.05
N SER A 108 2.63 -5.99 8.57
CA SER A 108 2.52 -7.28 7.88
C SER A 108 1.07 -7.68 7.71
N THR A 109 0.73 -8.30 6.57
CA THR A 109 -0.58 -8.93 6.37
C THR A 109 -0.60 -10.31 7.03
N GLU A 110 -1.79 -10.90 7.22
CA GLU A 110 -1.88 -12.29 7.71
C GLU A 110 -1.17 -13.26 6.76
N LYS A 111 -1.25 -13.02 5.45
CA LYS A 111 -0.49 -13.77 4.45
C LYS A 111 1.03 -13.63 4.65
N ASP A 112 1.54 -12.42 4.88
CA ASP A 112 2.97 -12.25 5.12
C ASP A 112 3.42 -12.98 6.40
N LYS A 113 2.59 -12.96 7.45
CA LYS A 113 2.87 -13.69 8.70
C LYS A 113 2.91 -15.19 8.46
N GLU A 114 1.96 -15.71 7.69
CA GLU A 114 1.91 -17.12 7.29
C GLU A 114 3.14 -17.50 6.45
N ASP A 115 3.47 -16.71 5.42
CA ASP A 115 4.64 -16.94 4.57
C ASP A 115 5.94 -16.95 5.38
N ILE A 116 6.10 -16.00 6.32
CA ILE A 116 7.26 -15.93 7.20
C ILE A 116 7.34 -17.15 8.13
N LEU A 117 6.25 -17.51 8.81
CA LEU A 117 6.26 -18.54 9.86
C LEU A 117 6.19 -19.96 9.31
N GLN A 118 5.38 -20.20 8.28
CA GLN A 118 5.10 -21.54 7.76
C GLN A 118 6.06 -21.93 6.63
N TRP A 119 6.60 -20.95 5.89
CA TRP A 119 7.53 -21.23 4.81
C TRP A 119 8.95 -20.72 5.10
N GLY A 120 9.10 -19.46 5.48
CA GLY A 120 10.40 -18.81 5.65
C GLY A 120 11.25 -19.44 6.76
N VAL A 121 10.68 -19.54 7.97
CA VAL A 121 11.36 -20.09 9.15
C VAL A 121 11.78 -21.55 8.94
N PRO A 122 10.92 -22.47 8.46
CA PRO A 122 11.31 -23.86 8.19
C PRO A 122 12.43 -23.99 7.14
N ASN A 123 12.43 -23.12 6.13
CA ASN A 123 13.45 -23.09 5.09
C ASN A 123 14.74 -22.35 5.50
N LYS A 124 14.84 -21.88 6.75
CA LYS A 124 16.03 -21.22 7.30
C LYS A 124 16.50 -20.05 6.43
N ILE A 125 15.57 -19.19 6.02
CA ILE A 125 15.92 -17.97 5.28
C ILE A 125 16.88 -17.09 6.09
N ASP A 126 17.84 -16.46 5.42
CA ASP A 126 18.83 -15.61 6.07
C ASP A 126 18.33 -14.18 6.31
N MET A 127 17.39 -13.72 5.49
CA MET A 127 16.94 -12.32 5.49
C MET A 127 15.51 -12.17 4.97
N ILE A 128 14.78 -11.20 5.53
CA ILE A 128 13.48 -10.73 5.07
C ILE A 128 13.61 -9.26 4.66
N ALA A 129 13.23 -8.94 3.42
CA ALA A 129 13.16 -7.56 2.93
C ALA A 129 11.74 -7.02 3.14
N LEU A 130 11.54 -6.26 4.22
CA LEU A 130 10.24 -5.74 4.62
C LEU A 130 9.87 -4.52 3.78
N SER A 131 8.78 -4.62 3.03
CA SER A 131 8.22 -3.55 2.22
C SER A 131 7.52 -2.49 3.07
N PHE A 132 7.51 -1.23 2.62
CA PHE A 132 6.79 -0.11 3.24
C PHE A 132 7.06 0.10 4.75
N VAL A 133 8.31 -0.06 5.19
CA VAL A 133 8.67 0.24 6.58
C VAL A 133 8.55 1.74 6.82
N ARG A 134 7.70 2.13 7.80
CA ARG A 134 7.43 3.53 8.13
C ARG A 134 8.19 4.01 9.35
N LYS A 135 8.31 3.15 10.37
CA LYS A 135 8.83 3.52 11.70
C LYS A 135 9.57 2.35 12.34
N GLY A 136 10.39 2.60 13.35
CA GLY A 136 11.16 1.54 14.02
C GLY A 136 10.28 0.46 14.66
N SER A 137 9.08 0.83 15.12
CA SER A 137 8.14 -0.13 15.71
C SER A 137 7.65 -1.21 14.74
N ASP A 138 7.65 -0.93 13.44
CA ASP A 138 7.28 -1.89 12.39
C ASP A 138 8.27 -3.07 12.38
N LEU A 139 9.56 -2.78 12.56
CA LEU A 139 10.61 -3.80 12.67
C LEU A 139 10.48 -4.57 14.00
N VAL A 140 10.11 -3.88 15.09
CA VAL A 140 9.88 -4.51 16.39
C VAL A 140 8.72 -5.51 16.32
N GLU A 141 7.64 -5.19 15.59
CA GLU A 141 6.51 -6.09 15.38
C GLU A 141 6.94 -7.38 14.68
N VAL A 142 7.71 -7.27 13.59
CA VAL A 142 8.21 -8.45 12.86
C VAL A 142 9.23 -9.23 13.68
N ARG A 143 10.10 -8.57 14.46
CA ARG A 143 11.00 -9.25 15.41
C ARG A 143 10.21 -10.06 16.44
N LYS A 144 9.12 -9.51 16.98
CA LYS A 144 8.23 -10.23 17.91
C LYS A 144 7.58 -11.43 17.25
N LEU A 145 7.09 -11.28 16.01
CA LEU A 145 6.54 -12.37 15.21
C LEU A 145 7.54 -13.53 15.03
N LEU A 146 8.80 -13.19 14.71
CA LEU A 146 9.87 -14.18 14.52
C LEU A 146 10.31 -14.88 15.83
N GLY A 147 10.04 -14.29 16.99
CA GLY A 147 10.37 -14.85 18.29
C GLY A 147 11.86 -15.24 18.40
N LYS A 148 12.14 -16.51 18.69
CA LYS A 148 13.52 -17.02 18.81
C LYS A 148 14.33 -16.93 17.50
N HIS A 149 13.67 -16.95 16.35
CA HIS A 149 14.31 -16.89 15.03
C HIS A 149 14.76 -15.47 14.67
N ALA A 150 14.28 -14.47 15.43
CA ALA A 150 14.67 -13.08 15.27
C ALA A 150 16.17 -12.83 15.50
N LYS A 151 16.91 -13.76 16.10
CA LYS A 151 18.37 -13.61 16.28
C LYS A 151 19.19 -14.01 15.05
N THR A 152 18.63 -14.83 14.18
CA THR A 152 19.33 -15.42 13.03
C THR A 152 18.89 -14.80 11.71
N ILE A 153 17.63 -14.40 11.61
CA ILE A 153 17.07 -13.82 10.38
C ILE A 153 17.30 -12.31 10.39
N LEU A 154 17.95 -11.79 9.35
CA LEU A 154 18.16 -10.36 9.15
C LEU A 154 16.87 -9.70 8.66
N LEU A 155 16.59 -8.48 9.14
CA LEU A 155 15.50 -7.65 8.61
C LEU A 155 16.12 -6.49 7.83
N MET A 156 15.76 -6.39 6.55
CA MET A 156 16.10 -5.28 5.69
C MET A 156 14.86 -4.41 5.48
N SER A 157 14.88 -3.18 5.99
CA SER A 157 13.79 -2.22 5.79
C SER A 157 13.85 -1.61 4.40
N LYS A 158 12.77 -1.76 3.62
CA LYS A 158 12.56 -1.01 2.38
C LYS A 158 11.75 0.24 2.70
N VAL A 159 12.38 1.40 2.53
CA VAL A 159 11.75 2.71 2.72
C VAL A 159 11.14 3.15 1.40
N GLU A 160 9.81 3.10 1.31
CA GLU A 160 9.05 3.28 0.06
C GLU A 160 8.07 4.46 0.10
N ASN A 161 7.91 5.10 1.26
CA ASN A 161 7.01 6.23 1.43
C ASN A 161 7.69 7.40 2.15
N GLN A 162 7.03 8.57 2.09
CA GLN A 162 7.55 9.78 2.71
C GLN A 162 7.68 9.68 4.23
N GLU A 163 6.82 8.90 4.89
CA GLU A 163 6.91 8.72 6.34
C GLU A 163 8.20 8.03 6.74
N GLY A 164 8.51 6.89 6.10
CA GLY A 164 9.75 6.15 6.34
C GLY A 164 10.99 6.96 5.96
N TYR A 165 10.89 7.83 4.95
CA TYR A 165 11.98 8.76 4.59
C TYR A 165 12.22 9.83 5.66
N LYS A 166 11.16 10.40 6.23
CA LYS A 166 11.24 11.47 7.23
C LYS A 166 11.69 10.98 8.61
N ARG A 167 11.52 9.69 8.90
CA ARG A 167 11.87 9.09 10.20
C ARG A 167 13.26 8.44 10.18
N PRO A 168 14.08 8.60 11.23
CA PRO A 168 15.34 7.90 11.34
C PRO A 168 15.12 6.46 11.83
N ILE A 169 14.55 5.60 10.96
CA ILE A 169 14.20 4.20 11.29
C ILE A 169 15.38 3.47 11.96
N TYR A 170 16.60 3.70 11.47
CA TYR A 170 17.83 3.09 12.00
C TYR A 170 18.18 3.48 13.44
N LYS A 171 17.69 4.62 13.94
CA LYS A 171 17.86 5.07 15.34
C LYS A 171 16.78 4.53 16.27
N GLU A 172 15.59 4.28 15.74
CA GLU A 172 14.44 3.78 16.49
C GLU A 172 14.46 2.26 16.64
N SER A 173 15.03 1.56 15.66
CA SER A 173 15.31 0.14 15.75
C SER A 173 16.46 -0.09 16.73
N GLN A 174 16.16 -0.52 17.95
CA GLN A 174 17.17 -1.01 18.88
C GLN A 174 17.75 -2.30 18.27
N TRP A 175 18.93 -2.17 17.65
CA TRP A 175 19.70 -3.27 17.05
C TRP A 175 20.25 -4.20 18.12
#